data_AF-A0A6A5AKB7-F1
#
_entry.id   AF-A0A6A5AKB7-F1
#
_cell.length_a   1.000
_cell.length_b   1.000
_cell.length_c   1.000
_cell.angle_alpha   90.00
_cell.angle_beta   90.00
_cell.angle_gamma   90.00
#
_symmetry.space_group_name_H-M   'P 1'
#
loop_
_entity.id
_entity.type
_entity.pdbx_description
1 polymer ?
#
loop_
_entity_poly.entity_id
_entity_poly.type
_entity_poly.pdbx_seq_one_letter_code
_entity_poly.pdbx_strand_id
1 'polypeptide(L)'
;MFQSIGSTAGTPLSSTWAGVEPLNDSLSSIIGNAIFSAILIVVAKWGLHWNWRWTIALGSIGVILVDGMVIFFTIWDVVRNQWFFTGVALADNIPGGVRFIVATYCAVEIADVGNEGATYGLVTTVSNLAGPFASVIYKYIDSYFMLSQDDLRADTTEVRWDVTYSYIISFGCKLIALTWLWMLPPQRNEMQELKKKGGKSKLAGVILIVVFTCCLAFSVASSIMSIYPSTKCYRIAGGNGKLDPNTGNCPLVKANKG
;
A
#
# COMPACT_ATOMS: atom_id res chain seq x y z
N MET A 1 -4.61 5.16 2.94
CA MET A 1 -3.28 5.80 2.99
C MET A 1 -2.36 5.06 3.94
N PHE A 2 -2.59 5.08 5.26
CA PHE A 2 -1.72 4.39 6.24
C PHE A 2 -1.55 2.89 5.96
N GLN A 3 -2.60 2.21 5.49
CA GLN A 3 -2.52 0.80 5.08
C GLN A 3 -1.68 0.55 3.83
N SER A 4 -1.45 1.56 3.01
CA SER A 4 -0.68 1.50 1.76
C SER A 4 0.81 1.83 1.97
N ILE A 5 1.23 2.08 3.22
CA ILE A 5 2.63 2.32 3.58
C ILE A 5 3.37 0.98 3.52
N GLY A 6 4.34 0.88 2.63
CA GLY A 6 5.19 -0.30 2.43
C GLY A 6 6.65 -0.01 2.76
N SER A 7 7.55 -0.82 2.20
CA SER A 7 9.00 -0.64 2.25
C SER A 7 9.56 -0.67 0.82
N THR A 8 10.53 0.19 0.52
CA THR A 8 11.30 0.14 -0.75
C THR A 8 12.10 -1.16 -0.89
N ALA A 9 12.39 -1.86 0.21
CA ALA A 9 13.09 -3.13 0.20
C ALA A 9 12.23 -4.29 -0.32
N GLY A 10 10.92 -4.13 -0.53
CA GLY A 10 10.03 -5.21 -0.98
C GLY A 10 10.46 -5.92 -2.27
N THR A 11 10.73 -5.16 -3.32
CA THR A 11 11.17 -5.70 -4.62
C THR A 11 12.57 -6.32 -4.58
N PRO A 12 13.61 -5.68 -3.98
CA PRO A 12 14.91 -6.33 -3.89
C PRO A 12 14.89 -7.53 -2.92
N LEU A 13 14.06 -7.52 -1.88
CA LEU A 13 13.86 -8.67 -0.97
C LEU A 13 13.31 -9.89 -1.71
N SER A 14 12.24 -9.71 -2.51
CA SER A 14 11.60 -10.82 -3.23
C SER A 14 12.52 -11.42 -4.31
N SER A 15 13.22 -10.56 -5.05
CA SER A 15 14.09 -10.99 -6.16
C SER A 15 15.46 -11.49 -5.70
N THR A 16 16.08 -10.86 -4.70
CA THR A 16 17.48 -11.11 -4.32
C THR A 16 17.61 -12.11 -3.18
N TRP A 17 16.73 -12.05 -2.16
CA TRP A 17 16.81 -12.95 -1.00
C TRP A 17 15.83 -14.12 -1.13
N ALA A 18 14.57 -13.87 -1.48
CA ALA A 18 13.61 -14.96 -1.71
C ALA A 18 13.81 -15.66 -3.06
N GLY A 19 14.59 -15.06 -3.96
CA GLY A 19 14.98 -15.63 -5.26
C GLY A 19 13.80 -15.82 -6.22
N VAL A 20 12.69 -15.09 -6.06
CA VAL A 20 11.47 -15.28 -6.85
C VAL A 20 11.74 -15.03 -8.33
N GLU A 21 11.55 -16.05 -9.15
CA GLU A 21 11.68 -15.93 -10.60
C GLU A 21 10.48 -15.19 -11.21
N PRO A 22 10.67 -14.42 -12.30
CA PRO A 22 9.59 -13.68 -12.96
C PRO A 22 8.41 -14.56 -13.41
N LEU A 23 8.69 -15.81 -13.79
CA LEU A 23 7.65 -16.78 -14.15
C LEU A 23 6.76 -17.14 -12.94
N ASN A 24 7.38 -17.40 -11.78
CA ASN A 24 6.66 -17.71 -10.55
C ASN A 24 5.87 -16.48 -10.05
N ASP A 25 6.46 -15.29 -10.13
CA ASP A 25 5.78 -14.03 -9.81
C ASP A 25 4.53 -13.83 -10.67
N SER A 26 4.65 -14.06 -11.99
CA SER A 26 3.55 -13.96 -12.94
C SER A 26 2.43 -14.99 -12.66
N LEU A 27 2.79 -16.26 -12.43
CA LEU A 27 1.84 -17.31 -12.09
C LEU A 27 1.10 -17.00 -10.78
N SER A 28 1.84 -16.54 -9.78
CA SER A 28 1.28 -16.17 -8.49
C SER A 28 0.38 -14.95 -8.58
N SER A 29 0.70 -13.97 -9.43
CA SER A 29 -0.22 -12.86 -9.70
C SER A 29 -1.54 -13.34 -10.30
N ILE A 30 -1.51 -14.30 -11.23
CA ILE A 30 -2.74 -14.88 -11.81
C ILE A 30 -3.56 -15.59 -10.74
N ILE A 31 -2.93 -16.41 -9.90
CA ILE A 31 -3.58 -17.12 -8.80
C ILE A 31 -4.15 -16.11 -7.79
N GLY A 32 -3.39 -15.07 -7.44
CA GLY A 32 -3.80 -14.00 -6.54
C GLY A 32 -5.03 -13.27 -7.05
N ASN A 33 -5.09 -12.94 -8.34
CA ASN A 33 -6.26 -12.32 -8.97
C ASN A 33 -7.48 -13.25 -9.00
N ALA A 34 -7.28 -14.57 -9.15
CA ALA A 34 -8.35 -15.55 -9.04
C ALA A 34 -8.90 -15.64 -7.61
N ILE A 35 -8.01 -15.67 -6.60
CA ILE A 35 -8.38 -15.62 -5.18
C ILE A 35 -9.14 -14.32 -4.85
N PHE A 36 -8.63 -13.18 -5.34
CA PHE A 36 -9.27 -11.88 -5.18
C PHE A 36 -10.69 -11.90 -5.77
N SER A 37 -10.85 -12.43 -6.97
CA SER A 37 -12.16 -12.56 -7.62
C SER A 37 -13.10 -13.50 -6.85
N ALA A 38 -12.60 -14.61 -6.33
CA ALA A 38 -13.37 -15.55 -5.51
C ALA A 38 -13.86 -14.91 -4.20
N ILE A 39 -12.99 -14.16 -3.50
CA ILE A 39 -13.37 -13.50 -2.25
C ILE A 39 -14.41 -12.41 -2.50
N LEU A 40 -14.36 -11.70 -3.64
CA LEU A 40 -15.42 -10.75 -4.01
C LEU A 40 -16.77 -11.44 -4.13
N ILE A 41 -16.85 -12.62 -4.75
CA ILE A 41 -18.10 -13.38 -4.87
C ILE A 41 -18.61 -13.82 -3.50
N VAL A 42 -17.71 -14.31 -2.64
CA VAL A 42 -18.06 -14.76 -1.28
C VAL A 42 -18.61 -13.60 -0.45
N VAL A 43 -17.89 -12.48 -0.39
CA VAL A 43 -18.31 -11.32 0.40
C VAL A 43 -19.54 -10.67 -0.22
N ALA A 44 -19.73 -10.72 -1.54
CA ALA A 44 -20.93 -10.22 -2.17
C ALA A 44 -22.20 -10.99 -1.77
N LYS A 45 -22.08 -12.32 -1.60
CA LYS A 45 -23.20 -13.20 -1.22
C LYS A 45 -23.47 -13.20 0.28
N TRP A 46 -22.43 -13.20 1.11
CA TRP A 46 -22.55 -13.44 2.55
C TRP A 46 -22.05 -12.30 3.46
N GLY A 47 -21.29 -11.35 2.91
CA GLY A 47 -20.63 -10.28 3.69
C GLY A 47 -21.57 -9.17 4.17
N LEU A 48 -22.82 -9.16 3.73
CA LEU A 48 -23.82 -8.15 4.10
C LEU A 48 -24.21 -8.18 5.58
N HIS A 49 -24.15 -9.36 6.20
CA HIS A 49 -24.48 -9.56 7.61
C HIS A 49 -23.25 -9.51 8.53
N TRP A 50 -22.06 -9.37 7.97
CA TRP A 50 -20.83 -9.33 8.76
C TRP A 50 -20.61 -7.97 9.39
N ASN A 51 -19.99 -7.95 10.56
CA ASN A 51 -19.50 -6.71 11.13
C ASN A 51 -18.21 -6.32 10.41
N TRP A 52 -18.30 -5.33 9.52
CA TRP A 52 -17.22 -4.94 8.62
C TRP A 52 -15.98 -4.46 9.37
N ARG A 53 -16.14 -3.86 10.56
CA ARG A 53 -15.01 -3.47 11.42
C ARG A 53 -14.21 -4.71 11.81
N TRP A 54 -14.86 -5.72 12.37
CA TRP A 54 -14.17 -6.92 12.84
C TRP A 54 -13.57 -7.72 11.69
N THR A 55 -14.27 -7.86 10.56
CA THR A 55 -13.72 -8.56 9.40
C THR A 55 -12.46 -7.89 8.87
N ILE A 56 -12.46 -6.56 8.75
CA ILE A 56 -11.28 -5.81 8.30
C ILE A 56 -10.17 -5.88 9.36
N ALA A 57 -10.48 -5.69 10.64
CA ALA A 57 -9.48 -5.72 11.71
C ALA A 57 -8.78 -7.08 11.80
N LEU A 58 -9.55 -8.17 11.94
CA LEU A 58 -9.00 -9.51 12.07
C LEU A 58 -8.25 -9.95 10.81
N GLY A 59 -8.80 -9.64 9.63
CA GLY A 59 -8.12 -9.93 8.36
C GLY A 59 -6.80 -9.17 8.20
N SER A 60 -6.77 -7.90 8.63
CA SER A 60 -5.55 -7.08 8.59
C SER A 60 -4.49 -7.57 9.56
N ILE A 61 -4.88 -7.85 10.81
CA ILE A 61 -3.97 -8.31 11.86
C ILE A 61 -3.43 -9.69 11.49
N GLY A 62 -4.29 -10.61 11.03
CA GLY A 62 -3.88 -11.94 10.59
C GLY A 62 -2.83 -11.88 9.49
N VAL A 63 -3.06 -11.06 8.45
CA VAL A 63 -2.07 -10.86 7.39
C VAL A 63 -0.79 -10.24 7.91
N ILE A 64 -0.84 -9.18 8.71
CA ILE A 64 0.37 -8.52 9.23
C ILE A 64 1.22 -9.51 10.05
N LEU A 65 0.59 -10.41 10.81
CA LEU A 65 1.32 -11.43 11.58
C LEU A 65 1.97 -12.48 10.67
N VAL A 66 1.24 -12.97 9.67
CA VAL A 66 1.76 -13.98 8.72
C VAL A 66 2.87 -13.39 7.85
N ASP A 67 2.62 -12.22 7.24
CA ASP A 67 3.61 -11.45 6.48
C ASP A 67 4.84 -11.15 7.31
N GLY A 68 4.63 -10.63 8.52
CA GLY A 68 5.71 -10.29 9.44
C GLY A 68 6.61 -11.49 9.69
N MET A 69 6.04 -12.64 10.05
CA MET A 69 6.82 -13.86 10.28
C MET A 69 7.66 -14.24 9.04
N VAL A 70 7.05 -14.25 7.86
CA VAL A 70 7.70 -14.70 6.63
C VAL A 70 8.79 -13.73 6.18
N ILE A 71 8.50 -12.43 6.23
CA ILE A 71 9.46 -11.37 5.89
C ILE A 71 10.63 -11.38 6.86
N PHE A 72 10.41 -11.45 8.18
CA PHE A 72 11.51 -11.50 9.15
C PHE A 72 12.34 -12.79 9.02
N PHE A 73 11.73 -13.94 8.75
CA PHE A 73 12.48 -15.17 8.46
C PHE A 73 13.30 -15.09 7.17
N THR A 74 12.83 -14.35 6.17
CA THR A 74 13.56 -14.12 4.93
C THR A 74 14.74 -13.15 5.15
N ILE A 75 14.53 -12.09 5.95
CA ILE A 75 15.57 -11.10 6.30
C ILE A 75 16.73 -11.75 7.07
N TRP A 76 16.40 -12.58 8.08
CA TRP A 76 17.39 -13.23 8.95
C TRP A 76 17.94 -14.56 8.42
N ASP A 77 17.65 -14.89 7.16
CA ASP A 77 18.17 -16.10 6.48
C ASP A 77 17.79 -17.43 7.17
N VAL A 78 16.59 -17.49 7.77
CA VAL A 78 16.07 -18.74 8.38
C VAL A 78 15.39 -19.60 7.31
N VAL A 79 14.53 -18.99 6.50
CA VAL A 79 13.83 -19.66 5.38
C VAL A 79 13.76 -18.69 4.20
N ARG A 80 14.52 -18.97 3.13
CA ARG A 80 14.50 -18.23 1.86
C ARG A 80 14.02 -19.15 0.74
N ASN A 81 12.70 -19.26 0.59
CA ASN A 81 12.07 -20.07 -0.45
C ASN A 81 11.02 -19.27 -1.21
N GLN A 82 11.07 -19.34 -2.55
CA GLN A 82 10.17 -18.63 -3.45
C GLN A 82 8.69 -18.89 -3.12
N TRP A 83 8.31 -20.16 -2.96
CA TRP A 83 6.92 -20.56 -2.70
C TRP A 83 6.46 -20.19 -1.30
N PHE A 84 7.37 -20.19 -0.33
CA PHE A 84 7.07 -19.75 1.03
C PHE A 84 6.77 -18.24 1.07
N PHE A 85 7.60 -17.44 0.40
CA PHE A 85 7.41 -15.99 0.30
C PHE A 85 6.17 -15.63 -0.52
N THR A 86 6.03 -16.22 -1.71
CA THR A 86 4.95 -15.89 -2.63
C THR A 86 3.60 -16.45 -2.18
N GLY A 87 3.56 -17.62 -1.54
CA GLY A 87 2.33 -18.19 -1.01
C GLY A 87 1.65 -17.32 0.05
N VAL A 88 2.45 -16.62 0.85
CA VAL A 88 1.95 -15.67 1.86
C VAL A 88 1.43 -14.40 1.20
N ALA A 89 2.12 -13.88 0.17
CA ALA A 89 1.62 -12.79 -0.65
C ALA A 89 0.28 -13.11 -1.36
N LEU A 90 -0.03 -14.38 -1.61
CA LEU A 90 -1.35 -14.77 -2.11
C LEU A 90 -2.46 -14.56 -1.05
N ALA A 91 -2.16 -14.82 0.22
CA ALA A 91 -3.11 -14.68 1.32
C ALA A 91 -3.57 -13.22 1.50
N ASP A 92 -2.74 -12.25 1.16
CA ASP A 92 -3.06 -10.81 1.17
C ASP A 92 -4.24 -10.42 0.29
N ASN A 93 -4.46 -11.15 -0.80
CA ASN A 93 -5.57 -10.90 -1.71
C ASN A 93 -6.93 -11.09 -1.02
N ILE A 94 -7.00 -11.91 0.03
CA ILE A 94 -8.23 -12.19 0.77
C ILE A 94 -8.71 -10.94 1.53
N PRO A 95 -7.96 -10.40 2.52
CA PRO A 95 -8.39 -9.18 3.20
C PRO A 95 -8.31 -7.95 2.29
N GLY A 96 -7.48 -7.97 1.23
CA GLY A 96 -7.52 -6.97 0.17
C GLY A 96 -8.90 -6.88 -0.49
N GLY A 97 -9.44 -8.03 -0.92
CA GLY A 97 -10.76 -8.12 -1.54
C GLY A 97 -11.91 -7.76 -0.60
N VAL A 98 -11.84 -8.20 0.66
CA VAL A 98 -12.82 -7.81 1.69
C VAL A 98 -12.86 -6.29 1.87
N ARG A 99 -11.69 -5.64 1.97
CA ARG A 99 -11.64 -4.17 2.12
C ARG A 99 -12.18 -3.45 0.89
N PHE A 100 -11.84 -3.95 -0.31
CA PHE A 100 -12.30 -3.36 -1.57
C PHE A 100 -13.83 -3.37 -1.67
N ILE A 101 -14.46 -4.53 -1.48
CA ILE A 101 -15.92 -4.63 -1.63
C ILE A 101 -16.69 -3.89 -0.53
N VAL A 102 -16.21 -3.88 0.71
CA VAL A 102 -16.81 -3.09 1.79
C VAL A 102 -16.74 -1.60 1.48
N ALA A 103 -15.60 -1.11 0.96
CA ALA A 103 -15.46 0.28 0.54
C ALA A 103 -16.45 0.62 -0.59
N THR A 104 -16.62 -0.28 -1.56
CA THR A 104 -17.62 -0.13 -2.64
C THR A 104 -19.04 -0.07 -2.10
N TYR A 105 -19.42 -0.95 -1.17
CA TYR A 105 -20.74 -0.91 -0.55
C TYR A 105 -20.99 0.40 0.20
N CYS A 106 -20.03 0.86 1.00
CA CYS A 106 -20.15 2.15 1.67
C CYS A 106 -20.34 3.31 0.67
N ALA A 107 -19.59 3.31 -0.45
CA ALA A 107 -19.68 4.36 -1.45
C ALA A 107 -21.07 4.42 -2.13
N VAL A 108 -21.62 3.26 -2.51
CA VAL A 108 -22.95 3.19 -3.16
C VAL A 108 -24.07 3.53 -2.18
N GLU A 109 -23.99 3.05 -0.94
CA GLU A 109 -25.01 3.34 0.08
C GLU A 109 -25.07 4.84 0.43
N ILE A 110 -23.94 5.55 0.42
CA ILE A 110 -23.87 6.99 0.68
C ILE A 110 -24.45 7.81 -0.49
N ALA A 111 -24.37 7.30 -1.73
CA ALA A 111 -24.72 8.08 -2.91
C ALA A 111 -26.22 8.34 -3.06
N ASP A 112 -26.59 9.56 -3.48
CA ASP A 112 -27.98 9.88 -3.79
C ASP A 112 -28.44 9.21 -5.10
N VAL A 113 -29.73 8.89 -5.19
CA VAL A 113 -30.33 8.25 -6.37
C VAL A 113 -30.05 9.11 -7.61
N GLY A 114 -29.46 8.51 -8.65
CA GLY A 114 -29.09 9.19 -9.89
C GLY A 114 -27.67 9.78 -9.91
N ASN A 115 -26.93 9.76 -8.78
CA ASN A 115 -25.53 10.21 -8.71
C ASN A 115 -24.57 9.12 -8.18
N GLU A 116 -25.02 7.87 -8.14
CA GLU A 116 -24.27 6.71 -7.63
C GLU A 116 -22.90 6.54 -8.28
N GLY A 117 -22.84 6.70 -9.60
CA GLY A 117 -21.61 6.60 -10.37
C GLY A 117 -20.58 7.69 -10.01
N ALA A 118 -21.02 8.94 -9.81
CA ALA A 118 -20.10 10.02 -9.49
C ALA A 118 -19.55 9.91 -8.05
N THR A 119 -20.40 9.55 -7.08
CA THR A 119 -19.96 9.31 -5.69
C THR A 119 -19.01 8.12 -5.63
N TYR A 120 -19.34 7.03 -6.32
CA TYR A 120 -18.45 5.87 -6.42
C TYR A 120 -17.11 6.22 -7.08
N GLY A 121 -17.15 6.95 -8.20
CA GLY A 121 -15.96 7.43 -8.89
C GLY A 121 -15.07 8.29 -7.99
N LEU A 122 -15.64 9.24 -7.25
CA LEU A 122 -14.91 10.08 -6.31
C LEU A 122 -14.27 9.28 -5.17
N VAL A 123 -15.01 8.35 -4.55
CA VAL A 123 -14.45 7.50 -3.47
C VAL A 123 -13.32 6.63 -4.00
N THR A 124 -13.49 6.09 -5.21
CA THR A 124 -12.48 5.25 -5.88
C THR A 124 -11.22 6.05 -6.21
N THR A 125 -11.34 7.26 -6.75
CA THR A 125 -10.18 8.11 -7.07
C THR A 125 -9.42 8.53 -5.82
N VAL A 126 -10.11 8.91 -4.75
CA VAL A 126 -9.49 9.21 -3.44
C VAL A 126 -8.74 7.98 -2.90
N SER A 127 -9.34 6.80 -3.02
CA SER A 127 -8.73 5.54 -2.57
C SER A 127 -7.47 5.19 -3.37
N ASN A 128 -7.51 5.37 -4.70
CA ASN A 128 -6.36 5.13 -5.58
C ASN A 128 -5.24 6.15 -5.36
N LEU A 129 -5.58 7.40 -5.06
CA LEU A 129 -4.60 8.46 -4.76
C LEU A 129 -3.83 8.20 -3.46
N ALA A 130 -4.43 7.45 -2.54
CA ALA A 130 -3.78 7.11 -1.27
C ALA A 130 -2.53 6.23 -1.45
N GLY A 131 -2.43 5.45 -2.54
CA GLY A 131 -1.29 4.60 -2.86
C GLY A 131 -0.03 5.41 -3.18
N PRO A 132 -0.03 6.27 -4.21
CA PRO A 132 1.08 7.14 -4.53
C PRO A 132 1.52 8.03 -3.36
N PHE A 133 0.57 8.59 -2.60
CA PHE A 133 0.91 9.44 -1.46
C PHE A 133 1.59 8.65 -0.34
N ALA A 134 1.08 7.45 -0.01
CA ALA A 134 1.77 6.55 0.90
C ALA A 134 3.18 6.21 0.39
N SER A 135 3.35 6.06 -0.93
CA SER A 135 4.65 5.83 -1.56
C SER A 135 5.65 6.93 -1.35
N VAL A 136 5.23 8.20 -1.42
CA VAL A 136 6.14 9.31 -1.13
C VAL A 136 6.56 9.29 0.34
N ILE A 137 5.63 9.02 1.25
CA ILE A 137 5.92 8.97 2.69
C ILE A 137 6.92 7.85 3.00
N TYR A 138 6.63 6.61 2.59
CA TYR A 138 7.53 5.51 2.93
C TYR A 138 8.87 5.64 2.21
N LYS A 139 8.90 6.07 0.94
CA LYS A 139 10.16 6.33 0.22
C LYS A 139 11.01 7.41 0.89
N TYR A 140 10.38 8.45 1.43
CA TYR A 140 11.07 9.50 2.17
C TYR A 140 11.70 8.95 3.46
N ILE A 141 10.96 8.15 4.23
CA ILE A 141 11.48 7.49 5.45
C ILE A 141 12.59 6.50 5.08
N ASP A 142 12.36 5.68 4.06
CA ASP A 142 13.28 4.66 3.57
C ASP A 142 14.56 5.24 2.98
N SER A 143 14.55 6.51 2.52
CA SER A 143 15.74 7.19 1.99
C SER A 143 16.86 7.41 3.03
N TYR A 144 16.56 7.19 4.32
CA TYR A 144 17.54 7.25 5.41
C TYR A 144 18.22 5.89 5.68
N PHE A 145 17.74 4.80 5.08
CA PHE A 145 18.23 3.43 5.31
C PHE A 145 18.95 2.85 4.07
N MET A 146 19.79 1.84 4.27
CA MET A 146 20.46 1.10 3.19
C MET A 146 19.55 0.03 2.60
N LEU A 147 18.66 0.44 1.69
CA LEU A 147 17.62 -0.43 1.10
C LEU A 147 17.78 -0.62 -0.42
N SER A 148 18.95 -0.28 -0.98
CA SER A 148 19.22 -0.45 -2.40
C SER A 148 19.38 -1.93 -2.76
N GLN A 149 19.15 -2.27 -4.03
CA GLN A 149 19.36 -3.64 -4.50
C GLN A 149 20.82 -4.10 -4.30
N ASP A 150 21.79 -3.20 -4.46
CA ASP A 150 23.20 -3.52 -4.24
C ASP A 150 23.54 -3.71 -2.75
N ASP A 151 22.88 -2.96 -1.86
CA ASP A 151 23.02 -3.12 -0.41
C ASP A 151 22.47 -4.48 0.02
N LEU A 152 21.31 -4.88 -0.51
CA LEU A 152 20.73 -6.22 -0.24
C LEU A 152 21.58 -7.35 -0.81
N ARG A 153 22.26 -7.16 -1.95
CA ARG A 153 23.22 -8.14 -2.48
C ARG A 153 24.45 -8.32 -1.59
N ALA A 154 24.89 -7.26 -0.91
CA ALA A 154 26.00 -7.34 0.02
C ALA A 154 25.67 -8.15 1.29
N ASP A 155 24.37 -8.31 1.60
CA ASP A 155 23.81 -9.11 2.70
C ASP A 155 24.56 -8.93 4.04
N THR A 156 24.93 -7.69 4.38
CA THR A 156 25.60 -7.37 5.65
C THR A 156 24.60 -7.29 6.80
N THR A 157 25.08 -7.53 8.02
CA THR A 157 24.23 -7.45 9.23
C THR A 157 23.60 -6.07 9.41
N GLU A 158 24.30 -5.00 9.01
CA GLU A 158 23.77 -3.62 9.06
C GLU A 158 22.58 -3.45 8.12
N VAL A 159 22.67 -3.96 6.89
CA VAL A 159 21.57 -3.91 5.91
C VAL A 159 20.36 -4.73 6.39
N ARG A 160 20.58 -5.89 7.01
CA ARG A 160 19.48 -6.69 7.58
C ARG A 160 18.72 -5.94 8.68
N TRP A 161 19.42 -5.18 9.52
CA TRP A 161 18.78 -4.32 10.52
C TRP A 161 18.02 -3.16 9.89
N ASP A 162 18.60 -2.48 8.90
CA ASP A 162 17.95 -1.39 8.18
C ASP A 162 16.65 -1.83 7.48
N VAL A 163 16.68 -3.00 6.83
CA VAL A 163 15.49 -3.61 6.22
C VAL A 163 14.46 -3.96 7.30
N THR A 164 14.89 -4.51 8.44
CA THR A 164 14.01 -4.83 9.58
C THR A 164 13.30 -3.58 10.09
N TYR A 165 14.01 -2.47 10.29
CA TYR A 165 13.42 -1.21 10.76
C TYR A 165 12.39 -0.65 9.79
N SER A 166 12.67 -0.66 8.48
CA SER A 166 11.72 -0.22 7.45
C SER A 166 10.41 -1.02 7.51
N TYR A 167 10.48 -2.36 7.66
CA TYR A 167 9.29 -3.19 7.80
C TYR A 167 8.54 -2.98 9.12
N ILE A 168 9.24 -2.77 10.24
CA ILE A 168 8.59 -2.43 11.52
C ILE A 168 7.81 -1.12 11.41
N ILE A 169 8.38 -0.10 10.77
CA ILE A 169 7.69 1.18 10.53
C ILE A 169 6.45 0.96 9.64
N SER A 170 6.59 0.21 8.54
CA SER A 170 5.46 -0.11 7.65
C SER A 170 4.34 -0.84 8.39
N PHE A 171 4.64 -1.91 9.14
CA PHE A 171 3.64 -2.65 9.92
C PHE A 171 3.02 -1.79 11.02
N GLY A 172 3.81 -0.94 11.69
CA GLY A 172 3.32 0.03 12.67
C GLY A 172 2.30 0.99 12.05
N CYS A 173 2.59 1.55 10.87
CA CYS A 173 1.65 2.38 10.13
C CYS A 173 0.37 1.63 9.74
N LYS A 174 0.48 0.36 9.31
CA LYS A 174 -0.68 -0.49 9.01
C LYS A 174 -1.55 -0.74 10.24
N LEU A 175 -0.95 -0.97 11.42
CA LEU A 175 -1.69 -1.10 12.68
C LEU A 175 -2.37 0.21 13.10
N ILE A 176 -1.68 1.35 12.94
CA ILE A 176 -2.27 2.68 13.19
C ILE A 176 -3.47 2.91 12.26
N ALA A 177 -3.44 2.41 11.02
CA ALA A 177 -4.57 2.49 10.11
C ALA A 177 -5.84 1.84 10.68
N LEU A 178 -5.71 0.81 11.53
CA LEU A 178 -6.85 0.14 12.17
C LEU A 178 -7.52 1.00 13.23
N THR A 179 -6.84 2.00 13.79
CA THR A 179 -7.47 2.94 14.73
C THR A 179 -8.57 3.76 14.07
N TRP A 180 -8.43 4.06 12.77
CA TRP A 180 -9.45 4.74 11.98
C TRP A 180 -10.68 3.89 11.68
N LEU A 181 -10.66 2.60 11.98
CA LEU A 181 -11.80 1.70 11.77
C LEU A 181 -12.99 2.05 12.65
N TRP A 182 -12.78 2.75 13.77
CA TRP A 182 -13.87 3.28 14.58
C TRP A 182 -14.74 4.30 13.82
N MET A 183 -14.17 5.01 12.85
CA MET A 183 -14.90 5.95 11.99
C MET A 183 -15.75 5.24 10.93
N LEU A 184 -15.38 4.01 10.54
CA LEU A 184 -16.15 3.23 9.57
C LEU A 184 -17.41 2.68 10.25
N PRO A 185 -18.64 2.82 9.70
CA PRO A 185 -19.81 2.19 10.29
C PRO A 185 -19.70 0.65 10.26
N PRO A 186 -20.12 -0.06 11.32
CA PRO A 186 -19.95 -1.50 11.48
C PRO A 186 -20.86 -2.34 10.57
N GLN A 187 -21.95 -1.75 10.06
CA GLN A 187 -22.90 -2.46 9.21
C GLN A 187 -23.63 -1.50 8.27
N ARG A 188 -24.20 -2.06 7.20
CA ARG A 188 -25.05 -1.36 6.22
C ARG A 188 -26.18 -0.55 6.86
N ASN A 189 -26.87 -1.11 7.86
CA ASN A 189 -28.01 -0.44 8.50
C ASN A 189 -27.61 0.87 9.19
N GLU A 190 -26.50 0.85 9.94
CA GLU A 190 -25.97 2.06 10.60
C GLU A 190 -25.50 3.11 9.59
N MET A 191 -24.95 2.68 8.45
CA MET A 191 -24.59 3.60 7.37
C MET A 191 -25.83 4.31 6.80
N GLN A 192 -26.92 3.58 6.60
CA GLN A 192 -28.18 4.16 6.12
C GLN A 192 -28.80 5.11 7.15
N GLU A 193 -28.67 4.82 8.45
CA GLU A 193 -29.11 5.73 9.51
C GLU A 193 -28.29 7.02 9.53
N LEU A 194 -26.97 6.93 9.40
CA LEU A 194 -26.07 8.09 9.31
C LEU A 194 -26.36 8.93 8.07
N LYS A 195 -26.71 8.31 6.94
CA LYS A 195 -27.15 9.04 5.75
C LYS A 195 -28.47 9.79 5.99
N LYS A 196 -29.45 9.15 6.64
CA LYS A 196 -30.77 9.75 6.92
C LYS A 196 -30.71 10.88 7.95
N LYS A 197 -29.85 10.74 8.97
CA LYS A 197 -29.72 11.69 10.09
C LYS A 197 -28.58 12.70 9.89
N GLY A 198 -27.74 12.50 8.88
CA GLY A 198 -26.52 13.27 8.65
C GLY A 198 -26.79 14.70 8.16
N GLY A 199 -25.96 15.64 8.61
CA GLY A 199 -25.97 17.03 8.15
C GLY A 199 -25.14 17.25 6.88
N LYS A 200 -25.41 18.33 6.14
CA LYS A 200 -24.63 18.76 4.98
C LYS A 200 -23.71 19.92 5.37
N SER A 201 -22.41 19.82 5.07
CA SER A 201 -21.44 20.90 5.32
C SER A 201 -20.74 21.31 4.03
N LYS A 202 -20.98 22.56 3.59
CA LYS A 202 -20.31 23.15 2.42
C LYS A 202 -18.80 23.30 2.66
N LEU A 203 -18.40 23.67 3.88
CA LEU A 203 -17.00 23.84 4.26
C LEU A 203 -16.22 22.53 4.14
N ALA A 204 -16.77 21.42 4.65
CA ALA A 204 -16.14 20.11 4.56
C ALA A 204 -15.96 19.65 3.10
N GLY A 205 -16.95 19.92 2.24
CA GLY A 205 -16.86 19.64 0.81
C GLY A 205 -15.75 20.42 0.11
N VAL A 206 -15.63 21.73 0.38
CA VAL A 206 -14.55 22.56 -0.20
C VAL A 206 -13.18 22.09 0.28
N ILE A 207 -13.02 21.80 1.57
CA ILE A 207 -11.76 21.27 2.13
C ILE A 207 -11.39 19.96 1.44
N LEU A 208 -12.35 19.04 1.25
CA LEU A 208 -12.10 17.77 0.58
C LEU A 208 -11.61 17.96 -0.86
N ILE A 209 -12.24 18.85 -1.63
CA ILE A 209 -11.85 19.13 -3.02
C ILE A 209 -10.44 19.74 -3.09
N VAL A 210 -10.13 20.71 -2.22
CA VAL A 210 -8.81 21.35 -2.16
C VAL A 210 -7.73 20.33 -1.80
N VAL A 211 -7.94 19.57 -0.73
CA VAL A 211 -7.00 18.52 -0.30
C VAL A 211 -6.80 17.49 -1.40
N PHE A 212 -7.86 17.01 -2.02
CA PHE A 212 -7.78 16.03 -3.12
C PHE A 212 -6.99 16.59 -4.32
N THR A 213 -7.27 17.81 -4.74
CA THR A 213 -6.58 18.45 -5.88
C THR A 213 -5.10 18.68 -5.59
N CYS A 214 -4.76 19.15 -4.37
CA CYS A 214 -3.37 19.29 -3.93
C CYS A 214 -2.64 17.95 -3.87
N CYS A 215 -3.27 16.92 -3.29
CA CYS A 215 -2.69 15.57 -3.23
C CYS A 215 -2.47 14.99 -4.63
N LEU A 216 -3.41 15.20 -5.57
CA LEU A 216 -3.30 14.73 -6.95
C LEU A 216 -2.14 15.43 -7.67
N ALA A 217 -2.06 16.76 -7.58
CA ALA A 217 -0.97 17.53 -8.16
C ALA A 217 0.40 17.10 -7.60
N PHE A 218 0.49 16.90 -6.28
CA PHE A 218 1.72 16.43 -5.63
C PHE A 218 2.11 15.01 -6.08
N SER A 219 1.14 14.09 -6.14
CA SER A 219 1.35 12.71 -6.61
C SER A 219 1.88 12.68 -8.05
N VAL A 220 1.28 13.48 -8.94
CA VAL A 220 1.71 13.59 -10.34
C VAL A 220 3.12 14.19 -10.42
N ALA A 221 3.38 15.29 -9.70
CA ALA A 221 4.70 15.92 -9.66
C ALA A 221 5.78 14.96 -9.14
N SER A 222 5.53 14.24 -8.03
CA SER A 222 6.47 13.25 -7.48
C SER A 222 6.73 12.11 -8.46
N SER A 223 5.68 11.60 -9.12
CA SER A 223 5.81 10.55 -10.14
C SER A 223 6.67 11.02 -11.31
N ILE A 224 6.45 12.24 -11.81
CA ILE A 224 7.27 12.84 -12.88
C ILE A 224 8.73 13.01 -12.45
N MET A 225 8.97 13.51 -11.22
CA MET A 225 10.33 13.66 -10.68
C MET A 225 11.06 12.31 -10.55
N SER A 226 10.33 11.23 -10.25
CA SER A 226 10.92 9.88 -10.19
C SER A 226 11.31 9.33 -11.56
N ILE A 227 10.87 9.95 -12.67
CA ILE A 227 11.22 9.53 -14.04
C ILE A 227 12.47 10.26 -14.52
N TYR A 228 12.56 11.56 -14.27
CA TYR A 228 13.65 12.39 -14.79
C TYR A 228 14.98 12.13 -14.07
N PRO A 229 16.07 11.85 -14.81
CA PRO A 229 17.38 11.56 -14.20
C PRO A 229 17.92 12.73 -13.37
N SER A 230 17.57 13.97 -13.71
CA SER A 230 17.99 15.18 -12.99
C SER A 230 17.26 15.42 -11.67
N THR A 231 16.16 14.72 -11.38
CA THR A 231 15.36 14.91 -10.16
C THR A 231 15.15 13.61 -9.37
N LYS A 232 15.55 12.46 -9.91
CA LYS A 232 15.50 11.14 -9.27
C LYS A 232 16.24 11.03 -7.93
N CYS A 233 17.27 11.83 -7.70
CA CYS A 233 18.05 11.77 -6.46
C CYS A 233 17.35 12.45 -5.27
N TYR A 234 16.35 13.31 -5.50
CA TYR A 234 15.65 13.97 -4.42
C TYR A 234 14.87 12.96 -3.57
N ARG A 235 14.89 13.15 -2.24
CA ARG A 235 14.17 12.28 -1.29
C ARG A 235 12.66 12.24 -1.53
N ILE A 236 12.09 13.35 -2.02
CA ILE A 236 10.67 13.44 -2.40
C ILE A 236 10.33 12.56 -3.62
N ALA A 237 11.32 12.26 -4.46
CA ALA A 237 11.19 11.31 -5.57
C ALA A 237 11.57 9.86 -5.17
N GLY A 238 11.99 9.66 -3.91
CA GLY A 238 12.45 8.37 -3.37
C GLY A 238 13.92 8.04 -3.64
N GLY A 239 14.75 9.03 -3.95
CA GLY A 239 16.20 8.89 -4.02
C GLY A 239 16.91 9.14 -2.69
N ASN A 240 18.21 8.81 -2.63
CA ASN A 240 19.02 8.85 -1.40
C ASN A 240 19.40 10.28 -0.95
N GLY A 241 18.96 11.33 -1.66
CA GLY A 241 19.25 12.73 -1.34
C GLY A 241 20.71 13.17 -1.57
N LYS A 242 21.54 12.31 -2.18
CA LYS A 242 22.94 12.61 -2.49
C LYS A 242 23.04 13.26 -3.87
N LEU A 243 23.51 14.51 -3.90
CA LEU A 243 23.86 15.25 -5.11
C LEU A 243 25.34 15.00 -5.44
N ASP A 244 25.69 15.00 -6.72
CA ASP A 244 27.08 14.91 -7.15
C ASP A 244 27.84 16.17 -6.71
N PRO A 245 28.92 16.04 -5.91
CA PRO A 245 29.67 17.18 -5.38
C PRO A 245 30.33 18.05 -6.46
N ASN A 246 30.49 17.54 -7.69
CA ASN A 246 31.12 18.30 -8.78
C ASN A 246 30.13 19.06 -9.66
N THR A 247 28.90 18.57 -9.80
CA THR A 247 27.90 19.16 -10.72
C THR A 247 26.67 19.74 -10.02
N GLY A 248 26.50 19.47 -8.71
CA GLY A 248 25.32 19.89 -7.95
C GLY A 248 24.01 19.23 -8.40
N ASN A 249 24.09 18.30 -9.36
CA ASN A 249 22.95 17.59 -9.95
C ASN A 249 22.87 16.15 -9.41
N CYS A 250 21.73 15.50 -9.65
CA CYS A 250 21.60 14.08 -9.36
C CYS A 250 22.66 13.27 -10.12
N PRO A 251 23.40 12.37 -9.45
CA PRO A 251 24.38 11.53 -10.11
C PRO A 251 23.67 10.67 -11.17
N LEU A 252 24.14 10.78 -12.42
CA LEU A 252 23.66 9.91 -13.49
C LEU A 252 23.98 8.47 -13.11
N VAL A 253 22.95 7.62 -13.07
CA VAL A 253 23.14 6.18 -12.89
C VAL A 253 24.09 5.74 -14.00
N LYS A 254 25.33 5.37 -13.65
CA LYS A 254 26.19 4.60 -14.54
C LYS A 254 25.43 3.31 -14.79
N ALA A 255 24.80 3.20 -15.96
CA ALA A 255 24.33 1.92 -16.44
C ALA A 255 25.55 1.00 -16.44
N ASN A 256 25.61 0.07 -15.50
CA ASN A 256 26.48 -1.09 -15.65
C ASN A 256 25.98 -1.76 -16.92
N LYS A 257 26.68 -1.49 -18.03
CA LYS A 257 26.60 -2.31 -19.22
C LYS A 257 26.95 -3.71 -18.76
N GLY A 258 25.99 -4.62 -18.87
CA GLY A 258 26.27 -6.05 -18.89
C GLY A 258 27.28 -6.38 -19.99
#